data_AF-A0A661N3N3-F1
#
_entry.id   AF-A0A661N3N3-F1
#
_cell.length_a   1.000
_cell.length_b   1.000
_cell.length_c   1.000
_cell.angle_alpha   90.00
_cell.angle_beta   90.00
_cell.angle_gamma   90.00
#
_symmetry.space_group_name_H-M   'P 1'
#
loop_
_entity.id
_entity.type
_entity.pdbx_description
1 polymer ?
#
loop_
_entity_poly.entity_id
_entity_poly.type
_entity_poly.pdbx_seq_one_letter_code
_entity_poly.pdbx_strand_id
1 'polypeptide(L)'
;MTLVVVVQLPPWSALLLLMALVACEPALPNRTPEGAVREFIEIVRGFHGNEEDARTLFELLSERAKQNLRSRADRYGAASGKKIGPTAMIVPSRMSPRFNPQAYSAQIVGKYALVDVVGVSAEQVAHVPCVFEEGLWRVDLVLPALPPMQHRPRRDR
;
A
#
# COMPACT_ATOMS: atom_id res chain seq x y z
N MET A 1 64.07 -2.23 -20.88
CA MET A 1 63.75 -3.48 -20.16
C MET A 1 62.62 -3.17 -19.20
N THR A 2 61.41 -3.66 -19.48
CA THR A 2 60.20 -3.39 -18.68
C THR A 2 59.91 -4.65 -17.87
N LEU A 3 59.97 -4.57 -16.54
CA LEU A 3 59.66 -5.66 -15.62
C LEU A 3 58.14 -5.76 -15.45
N VAL A 4 57.56 -6.87 -15.90
CA VAL A 4 56.16 -7.22 -15.60
C VAL A 4 56.17 -8.04 -14.31
N VAL A 5 55.59 -7.50 -13.25
CA VAL A 5 55.37 -8.23 -11.99
C VAL A 5 54.03 -8.96 -12.10
N VAL A 6 54.09 -10.29 -12.25
CA VAL A 6 52.90 -11.15 -12.16
C VAL A 6 52.68 -11.49 -10.69
N VAL A 7 51.69 -10.85 -10.07
CA VAL A 7 51.27 -11.15 -8.70
C VAL A 7 50.36 -12.38 -8.73
N GLN A 8 50.84 -13.50 -8.20
CA GLN A 8 50.09 -14.74 -8.12
C GLN A 8 49.23 -14.74 -6.85
N LEU A 9 47.93 -14.47 -6.99
CA LEU A 9 46.97 -14.48 -5.89
C LEU A 9 46.49 -15.91 -5.60
N PRO A 10 46.28 -16.27 -4.32
CA PRO A 10 45.99 -17.66 -3.95
C PRO A 10 44.50 -18.01 -4.13
N PRO A 11 44.15 -19.30 -4.34
CA PRO A 11 42.82 -19.73 -4.83
C PRO A 11 41.66 -19.49 -3.85
N TRP A 12 41.95 -19.19 -2.57
CA TRP A 12 40.95 -18.87 -1.55
C TRP A 12 40.45 -17.42 -1.63
N SER A 13 41.15 -16.53 -2.35
CA SER A 13 40.70 -15.17 -2.63
C SER A 13 39.46 -15.12 -3.53
N ALA A 14 39.28 -16.12 -4.39
CA ALA A 14 38.09 -16.24 -5.24
C ALA A 14 36.83 -16.64 -4.45
N LEU A 15 36.98 -17.39 -3.35
CA LEU A 15 35.85 -17.87 -2.55
C LEU A 15 35.24 -16.77 -1.66
N LEU A 16 36.05 -15.81 -1.20
CA LEU A 16 35.59 -14.65 -0.41
C LEU A 16 34.88 -13.59 -1.26
N LEU A 17 35.25 -13.43 -2.54
CA LEU A 17 34.59 -12.48 -3.43
C LEU A 17 33.17 -12.93 -3.83
N LEU A 18 32.89 -14.23 -3.83
CA LEU A 18 31.59 -14.78 -4.24
C LEU A 18 30.49 -14.60 -3.18
N MET A 19 30.85 -14.44 -1.89
CA MET A 19 29.88 -14.26 -0.80
C MET A 19 29.39 -12.80 -0.64
N ALA A 20 30.04 -11.83 -1.28
CA ALA A 20 29.61 -10.42 -1.24
C ALA A 20 28.43 -10.10 -2.18
N LEU A 21 27.95 -11.08 -2.96
CA LEU A 21 26.81 -10.94 -3.89
C LEU A 21 25.47 -11.36 -3.26
N VAL A 22 25.44 -11.71 -1.97
CA VAL A 22 24.19 -12.14 -1.32
C VAL A 22 23.34 -10.90 -0.99
N ALA A 23 22.42 -10.62 -1.92
CA ALA A 23 21.09 -10.06 -1.70
C ALA A 23 21.01 -8.65 -1.09
N CYS A 24 21.29 -7.64 -1.91
CA CYS A 24 20.62 -6.35 -1.75
C CYS A 24 19.20 -6.49 -2.32
N GLU A 25 18.28 -7.13 -1.58
CA GLU A 25 16.86 -7.08 -1.95
C GLU A 25 16.41 -5.61 -1.90
N PRO A 26 15.77 -5.08 -2.96
CA PRO A 26 15.24 -3.73 -2.92
C PRO A 26 14.26 -3.62 -1.76
N ALA A 27 14.52 -2.67 -0.85
CA ALA A 27 13.67 -2.46 0.31
C ALA A 27 12.23 -2.20 -0.15
N LEU A 28 11.27 -2.97 0.39
CA LEU A 28 9.86 -2.78 0.08
C LEU A 28 9.45 -1.33 0.40
N PRO A 29 8.72 -0.63 -0.48
CA PRO A 29 8.33 0.76 -0.28
C PRO A 29 7.62 0.99 1.05
N ASN A 30 6.82 0.02 1.51
CA ASN A 30 6.06 0.10 2.75
C ASN A 30 6.82 -0.31 4.02
N ARG A 31 8.17 -0.33 3.99
CA ARG A 31 9.00 -0.41 5.21
C ARG A 31 8.98 0.88 6.04
N THR A 32 8.62 2.00 5.44
CA THR A 32 8.34 3.26 6.15
C THR A 32 6.90 3.70 5.85
N PRO A 33 6.27 4.50 6.73
CA PRO A 33 4.92 4.98 6.49
C PRO A 33 4.86 5.91 5.26
N GLU A 34 5.87 6.75 5.04
CA GLU A 34 5.96 7.63 3.86
C GLU A 34 6.03 6.84 2.57
N GLY A 35 6.82 5.76 2.55
CA GLY A 35 6.95 4.91 1.38
C GLY A 35 5.68 4.11 1.10
N ALA A 36 4.96 3.66 2.15
CA ALA A 36 3.64 3.04 1.98
C ALA A 36 2.63 4.01 1.36
N VAL A 37 2.59 5.28 1.82
CA VAL A 37 1.69 6.30 1.28
C VAL A 37 2.09 6.71 -0.15
N ARG A 38 3.39 6.84 -0.44
CA ARG A 38 3.88 7.13 -1.78
C ARG A 38 3.47 6.04 -2.77
N GLU A 39 3.74 4.79 -2.44
CA GLU A 39 3.36 3.64 -3.26
C GLU A 39 1.85 3.61 -3.52
N PHE A 40 1.06 3.81 -2.46
CA PHE A 40 -0.40 3.88 -2.57
C PHE A 40 -0.84 4.99 -3.54
N ILE A 41 -0.28 6.20 -3.44
CA ILE A 41 -0.63 7.32 -4.33
C ILE A 41 -0.23 7.02 -5.78
N GLU A 42 0.95 6.45 -6.01
CA GLU A 42 1.41 6.12 -7.37
C GLU A 42 0.51 5.09 -8.05
N ILE A 43 0.11 4.03 -7.35
CA ILE A 43 -0.84 3.06 -7.91
C ILE A 43 -2.20 3.72 -8.16
N VAL A 44 -2.72 4.51 -7.21
CA VAL A 44 -4.02 5.20 -7.36
C VAL A 44 -4.02 6.14 -8.58
N ARG A 45 -2.90 6.79 -8.92
CA ARG A 45 -2.80 7.67 -10.09
C ARG A 45 -2.97 6.95 -11.42
N GLY A 46 -2.36 5.77 -11.54
CA GLY A 46 -2.46 4.91 -12.71
C GLY A 46 -3.69 4.01 -12.72
N PHE A 47 -4.45 3.98 -11.62
CA PHE A 47 -5.51 3.00 -11.42
C PHE A 47 -6.72 3.25 -12.33
N HIS A 48 -6.85 2.44 -13.37
CA HIS A 48 -7.98 2.45 -14.30
C HIS A 48 -8.93 1.26 -14.13
N GLY A 49 -8.95 0.65 -12.94
CA GLY A 49 -9.84 -0.46 -12.61
C GLY A 49 -9.35 -1.84 -13.04
N ASN A 50 -8.06 -1.99 -13.37
CA ASN A 50 -7.48 -3.30 -13.63
C ASN A 50 -7.35 -4.12 -12.32
N GLU A 51 -7.41 -5.44 -12.42
CA GLU A 51 -7.48 -6.32 -11.25
C GLU A 51 -6.17 -6.38 -10.47
N GLU A 52 -5.03 -6.24 -11.15
CA GLU A 52 -3.71 -6.32 -10.54
C GLU A 52 -3.47 -5.15 -9.59
N ASP A 53 -3.67 -3.92 -10.05
CA ASP A 53 -3.56 -2.72 -9.22
C ASP A 53 -4.56 -2.74 -8.07
N ALA A 54 -5.79 -3.21 -8.32
CA ALA A 54 -6.80 -3.33 -7.26
C ALA A 54 -6.34 -4.27 -6.13
N ARG A 55 -5.68 -5.38 -6.49
CA ARG A 55 -5.10 -6.32 -5.52
C ARG A 55 -3.90 -5.71 -4.80
N THR A 56 -2.98 -5.07 -5.51
CA THR A 56 -1.82 -4.41 -4.90
C THR A 56 -2.26 -3.29 -3.94
N LEU A 57 -3.22 -2.46 -4.34
CA LEU A 57 -3.84 -1.46 -3.47
C LEU A 57 -4.47 -2.10 -2.25
N PHE A 58 -5.25 -3.15 -2.43
CA PHE A 58 -5.89 -3.86 -1.33
C PHE A 58 -4.86 -4.36 -0.31
N GLU A 59 -3.71 -4.87 -0.75
CA GLU A 59 -2.64 -5.30 0.14
C GLU A 59 -1.94 -4.16 0.89
N LEU A 60 -1.90 -2.94 0.33
CA LEU A 60 -1.36 -1.77 1.04
C LEU A 60 -2.30 -1.26 2.15
N LEU A 61 -3.55 -1.70 2.20
CA LEU A 61 -4.52 -1.24 3.20
C LEU A 61 -4.33 -1.93 4.56
N SER A 62 -4.70 -1.21 5.62
CA SER A 62 -4.82 -1.79 6.95
C SER A 62 -5.84 -2.94 6.98
N GLU A 63 -5.68 -3.90 7.91
CA GLU A 63 -6.67 -4.98 8.06
C GLU A 63 -8.07 -4.44 8.37
N ARG A 64 -8.14 -3.32 9.10
CA ARG A 64 -9.41 -2.61 9.35
C ARG A 64 -10.08 -2.14 8.06
N ALA A 65 -9.32 -1.51 7.16
CA ALA A 65 -9.84 -1.04 5.88
C ALA A 65 -10.21 -2.21 4.96
N LYS A 66 -9.39 -3.26 4.90
CA LYS A 66 -9.69 -4.52 4.18
C LYS A 66 -11.00 -5.14 4.67
N GLN A 67 -11.19 -5.26 5.99
CA GLN A 67 -12.42 -5.81 6.58
C GLN A 67 -13.65 -4.97 6.25
N ASN A 68 -13.49 -3.65 6.19
CA ASN A 68 -14.56 -2.74 5.81
C ASN A 68 -14.95 -2.95 4.33
N LEU A 69 -14.00 -3.15 3.42
CA LEU A 69 -14.27 -3.49 2.01
C LEU A 69 -14.91 -4.88 1.86
N ARG A 70 -14.45 -5.89 2.60
CA ARG A 70 -15.08 -7.24 2.66
C ARG A 70 -16.55 -7.14 3.05
N SER A 71 -16.84 -6.40 4.13
CA SER A 71 -18.21 -6.19 4.61
C SER A 71 -19.11 -5.49 3.58
N ARG A 72 -18.54 -4.59 2.75
CA ARG A 72 -19.27 -3.98 1.63
C ARG A 72 -19.57 -4.99 0.53
N ALA A 73 -18.59 -5.79 0.13
CA ALA A 73 -18.74 -6.83 -0.88
C ALA A 73 -19.83 -7.84 -0.48
N ASP A 74 -19.82 -8.28 0.78
CA ASP A 74 -20.82 -9.21 1.31
C ASP A 74 -22.23 -8.61 1.25
N ARG A 75 -22.39 -7.34 1.66
CA ARG A 75 -23.67 -6.63 1.59
C ARG A 75 -24.16 -6.43 0.18
N TYR A 76 -23.27 -6.08 -0.75
CA TYR A 76 -23.62 -5.99 -2.16
C TYR A 76 -24.11 -7.33 -2.69
N GLY A 77 -23.44 -8.43 -2.32
CA GLY A 77 -23.87 -9.77 -2.68
C GLY A 77 -25.24 -10.12 -2.12
N ALA A 78 -25.48 -9.87 -0.84
CA ALA A 78 -26.77 -10.13 -0.20
C ALA A 78 -27.91 -9.31 -0.82
N ALA A 79 -27.66 -8.07 -1.22
CA ALA A 79 -28.68 -7.18 -1.79
C ALA A 79 -28.95 -7.40 -3.28
N SER A 80 -27.93 -7.73 -4.07
CA SER A 80 -28.01 -7.81 -5.54
C SER A 80 -28.09 -9.24 -6.08
N GLY A 81 -27.78 -10.25 -5.26
CA GLY A 81 -27.60 -11.64 -5.69
C GLY A 81 -26.29 -11.89 -6.46
N LYS A 82 -25.48 -10.85 -6.73
CA LYS A 82 -24.20 -10.95 -7.45
C LYS A 82 -23.03 -10.94 -6.48
N LYS A 83 -22.24 -12.01 -6.47
CA LYS A 83 -20.99 -12.06 -5.68
C LYS A 83 -19.88 -11.28 -6.40
N ILE A 84 -19.26 -10.36 -5.68
CA ILE A 84 -18.04 -9.66 -6.10
C ILE A 84 -17.02 -9.70 -4.98
N GLY A 85 -15.73 -9.63 -5.32
CA GLY A 85 -14.65 -9.60 -4.33
C GLY A 85 -14.51 -8.24 -3.65
N PRO A 86 -13.78 -8.16 -2.51
CA PRO A 86 -13.51 -6.91 -1.82
C PRO A 86 -12.67 -5.92 -2.65
N THR A 87 -11.79 -6.41 -3.52
CA THR A 87 -11.00 -5.58 -4.44
C THR A 87 -11.88 -4.82 -5.43
N ALA A 88 -13.01 -5.41 -5.85
CA ALA A 88 -13.99 -4.75 -6.73
C ALA A 88 -14.73 -3.58 -6.04
N MET A 89 -14.60 -3.44 -4.71
CA MET A 89 -15.10 -2.28 -3.97
C MET A 89 -14.16 -1.07 -4.02
N ILE A 90 -12.94 -1.24 -4.55
CA ILE A 90 -12.00 -0.14 -4.80
C ILE A 90 -12.40 0.50 -6.13
N VAL A 91 -13.11 1.63 -6.05
CA VAL A 91 -13.63 2.30 -7.25
C VAL A 91 -12.70 3.44 -7.67
N PRO A 92 -12.14 3.42 -8.90
CA PRO A 92 -11.21 4.45 -9.38
C PRO A 92 -11.74 5.87 -9.23
N SER A 93 -13.01 6.10 -9.56
CA SER A 93 -13.63 7.43 -9.51
C SER A 93 -13.71 8.04 -8.10
N ARG A 94 -13.50 7.24 -7.06
CA ARG A 94 -13.49 7.69 -5.66
C ARG A 94 -12.07 7.80 -5.09
N MET A 95 -11.08 7.36 -5.85
CA MET A 95 -9.70 7.20 -5.42
C MET A 95 -8.85 7.97 -6.43
N SER A 96 -8.77 9.29 -6.28
CA SER A 96 -7.87 10.13 -7.06
C SER A 96 -7.16 11.12 -6.14
N PRO A 97 -5.85 11.35 -6.30
CA PRO A 97 -5.15 12.37 -5.54
C PRO A 97 -5.69 13.74 -5.92
N ARG A 98 -5.91 14.60 -4.92
CA ARG A 98 -6.44 15.96 -5.13
C ARG A 98 -5.40 16.93 -5.68
N PHE A 99 -4.12 16.62 -5.51
CA PHE A 99 -2.99 17.42 -5.96
C PHE A 99 -1.77 16.51 -6.20
N ASN A 100 -0.69 17.08 -6.76
CA ASN A 100 0.57 16.36 -6.96
C ASN A 100 1.48 16.49 -5.73
N PRO A 101 1.76 15.43 -4.95
CA PRO A 101 2.67 15.51 -3.82
C PRO A 101 4.08 15.91 -4.21
N GLN A 102 4.71 16.71 -3.37
CA GLN A 102 6.11 17.14 -3.45
C GLN A 102 6.94 16.56 -2.31
N ALA A 103 6.36 16.44 -1.11
CA ALA A 103 7.04 15.87 0.04
C ALA A 103 6.10 15.07 0.94
N TYR A 104 6.72 14.19 1.72
CA TYR A 104 6.08 13.27 2.65
C TYR A 104 6.85 13.33 3.97
N SER A 105 6.16 13.47 5.09
CA SER A 105 6.77 13.47 6.42
C SER A 105 5.88 12.71 7.39
N ALA A 106 6.42 11.74 8.12
CA ALA A 106 5.63 10.98 9.09
C ALA A 106 5.87 11.43 10.53
N GLN A 107 4.78 11.49 11.28
CA GLN A 107 4.78 11.55 12.73
C GLN A 107 4.40 10.16 13.25
N ILE A 108 5.36 9.45 13.85
CA ILE A 108 5.18 8.06 14.31
C ILE A 108 4.92 8.04 15.82
N VAL A 109 3.85 7.36 16.24
CA VAL A 109 3.50 7.11 17.65
C VAL A 109 3.21 5.62 17.83
N GLY A 110 4.21 4.89 18.35
CA GLY A 110 4.12 3.44 18.52
C GLY A 110 3.93 2.73 17.18
N LYS A 111 2.83 1.98 17.04
CA LYS A 111 2.46 1.29 15.80
C LYS A 111 1.63 2.13 14.83
N TYR A 112 1.40 3.40 15.13
CA TYR A 112 0.59 4.30 14.31
C TYR A 112 1.47 5.40 13.75
N ALA A 113 1.11 5.91 12.58
CA ALA A 113 1.74 7.08 12.00
C ALA A 113 0.71 7.98 11.32
N LEU A 114 0.96 9.28 11.33
CA LEU A 114 0.28 10.23 10.49
C LEU A 114 1.28 10.76 9.46
N VAL A 115 1.01 10.54 8.17
CA VAL A 115 1.87 11.02 7.09
C VAL A 115 1.28 12.31 6.55
N ASP A 116 2.04 13.39 6.69
CA ASP A 116 1.78 14.68 6.06
C ASP A 116 2.26 14.61 4.60
N VAL A 117 1.34 14.80 3.68
CA VAL A 117 1.58 14.87 2.24
C VAL A 117 1.34 16.30 1.81
N VAL A 118 2.38 16.96 1.29
CA VAL A 118 2.31 18.36 0.86
C VAL A 118 2.52 18.49 -0.64
N GLY A 119 1.79 19.41 -1.28
CA GLY A 119 1.86 19.71 -2.71
C GLY A 119 2.74 20.91 -3.01
N VAL A 120 2.48 21.56 -4.15
CA VAL A 120 3.26 22.71 -4.64
C VAL A 120 2.92 23.98 -3.87
N SER A 121 1.65 24.16 -3.51
CA SER A 121 1.16 25.32 -2.77
C SER A 121 0.89 24.99 -1.31
N ALA A 122 0.90 26.00 -0.45
CA ALA A 122 0.80 25.83 1.00
C ALA A 122 -0.55 25.24 1.45
N GLU A 123 -1.60 25.42 0.66
CA GLU A 123 -2.94 24.86 0.89
C GLU A 123 -3.08 23.40 0.45
N GLN A 124 -2.12 22.87 -0.31
CA GLN A 124 -2.12 21.47 -0.74
C GLN A 124 -1.52 20.60 0.35
N VAL A 125 -2.33 20.27 1.35
CA VAL A 125 -1.94 19.39 2.46
C VAL A 125 -2.97 18.28 2.64
N ALA A 126 -2.48 17.05 2.85
CA ALA A 126 -3.31 15.91 3.23
C ALA A 126 -2.62 15.12 4.35
N HIS A 127 -3.42 14.60 5.28
CA HIS A 127 -2.94 13.76 6.38
C HIS A 127 -3.43 12.34 6.14
N VAL A 128 -2.49 11.40 5.99
CA VAL A 128 -2.80 10.01 5.68
C VAL A 128 -2.42 9.14 6.88
N PRO A 129 -3.41 8.58 7.61
CA PRO A 129 -3.12 7.69 8.73
C PRO A 129 -2.57 6.36 8.23
N CYS A 130 -1.60 5.85 8.97
CA CYS A 130 -0.95 4.56 8.73
C CYS A 130 -0.87 3.75 10.01
N VAL A 131 -0.81 2.43 9.87
CA VAL A 131 -0.64 1.48 10.98
C VAL A 131 0.41 0.43 10.60
N PHE A 132 1.25 0.04 11.56
CA PHE A 132 2.24 -1.00 11.39
C PHE A 132 1.61 -2.36 11.74
N GLU A 133 1.46 -3.21 10.74
CA GLU A 133 0.81 -4.52 10.83
C GLU A 133 1.64 -5.55 10.05
N GLU A 134 1.87 -6.72 10.64
CA GLU A 134 2.59 -7.83 9.99
C GLU A 134 3.99 -7.46 9.46
N GLY A 135 4.68 -6.55 10.17
CA GLY A 135 6.04 -6.13 9.82
C GLY A 135 6.13 -5.06 8.72
N LEU A 136 4.99 -4.53 8.26
CA LEU A 136 4.93 -3.50 7.22
C LEU A 136 3.97 -2.36 7.61
N TRP A 137 4.20 -1.17 7.05
CA TRP A 137 3.26 -0.07 7.17
C TRP A 137 2.11 -0.24 6.19
N ARG A 138 0.89 -0.01 6.68
CA ARG A 138 -0.34 -0.10 5.91
C ARG A 138 -1.07 1.25 5.95
N VAL A 139 -1.68 1.63 4.84
CA VAL A 139 -2.51 2.83 4.74
C VAL A 139 -3.86 2.56 5.39
N ASP A 140 -4.18 3.31 6.44
CA ASP A 140 -5.42 3.11 7.22
C ASP A 140 -6.55 3.97 6.67
N LEU A 141 -7.03 3.64 5.46
CA LEU A 141 -8.15 4.34 4.85
C LEU A 141 -9.40 4.32 5.74
N VAL A 142 -9.76 5.50 6.25
CA VAL A 142 -10.96 5.68 7.07
C VAL A 142 -12.18 5.65 6.16
N LEU A 143 -12.70 4.44 5.94
CA LEU A 143 -13.94 4.24 5.20
C LEU A 143 -15.15 4.44 6.12
N PRO A 144 -16.21 5.16 5.69
CA PRO A 144 -17.36 5.44 6.52
C PRO A 144 -18.02 4.14 7.01
N ALA A 145 -18.50 4.12 8.25
CA ALA A 145 -19.19 2.96 8.78
C ALA A 145 -20.40 2.62 7.90
N LEU A 146 -20.60 1.33 7.67
CA LEU A 146 -21.76 0.84 6.95
C LEU A 146 -23.02 1.01 7.81
N PRO A 147 -24.13 1.56 7.29
CA PRO A 147 -25.35 1.73 8.07
C PRO A 147 -25.89 0.37 8.56
N PRO A 148 -26.68 0.31 9.64
CA PRO A 148 -27.26 -0.95 10.09
C PRO A 148 -28.14 -1.58 8.99
N MET A 149 -28.15 -2.92 8.90
CA MET A 149 -28.99 -3.63 7.93
C MET A 149 -30.47 -3.47 8.31
N GLN A 150 -31.26 -2.92 7.41
CA GLN A 150 -32.71 -2.85 7.58
C GLN A 150 -33.36 -4.13 7.06
N HIS A 151 -34.13 -4.82 7.90
CA HIS A 151 -34.94 -5.95 7.46
C HIS A 151 -36.24 -5.39 6.88
N ARG A 152 -36.51 -5.68 5.60
CA ARG A 152 -37.84 -5.40 5.03
C ARG A 152 -38.84 -6.35 5.70
N PRO A 153 -39.98 -5.86 6.25
CA PRO A 153 -41.03 -6.72 6.78
C PRO A 153 -41.46 -7.72 5.70
N ARG A 154 -41.46 -9.01 6.05
CA ARG A 154 -41.99 -10.06 5.17
C ARG A 154 -43.47 -9.74 4.97
N ARG A 155 -43.91 -9.57 3.72
CA ARG A 155 -45.32 -9.35 3.40
C ARG A 155 -46.02 -10.70 3.39
N ASP A 156 -46.62 -11.05 4.52
CA ASP A 156 -47.58 -12.12 4.68
C ASP A 156 -48.81 -11.82 3.81
N ARG A 157 -49.12 -12.77 2.91
CA ARG A 157 -50.27 -12.75 2.02
C ARG A 157 -50.87 -14.15 1.99
#